data_AF-A0A6N9P5A7-F1
#
_entry.id   AF-A0A6N9P5A7-F1
#
_cell.length_a   1.000
_cell.length_b   1.000
_cell.length_c   1.000
_cell.angle_alpha   90.00
_cell.angle_beta   90.00
_cell.angle_gamma   90.00
#
_symmetry.space_group_name_H-M   'P 1'
#
loop_
_entity.id
_entity.type
_entity.pdbx_description
1 polymer ?
#
loop_
_entity_poly.entity_id
_entity_poly.type
_entity_poly.pdbx_seq_one_letter_code
_entity_poly.pdbx_strand_id
1 'polypeptide(L)'
;MASWKDKLEDDIVLTGPGGRIIVNFRSYYELLKWLITEYAGVTEPEADACMERRFDYFDNFDLTVTRVTLESHSWPYCDLAMGFYLIDHPEASAIKPSPDTQNGIKLYMEIENRIMREHALKDPFDYEGWE
;
A
#
# COMPACT_ATOMS: atom_id res chain seq x y z
N MET A 1 23.08 11.98 -3.75
CA MET A 1 21.92 11.53 -4.53
C MET A 1 20.75 11.53 -3.55
N ALA A 2 19.65 12.21 -3.86
CA ALA A 2 18.46 12.14 -3.01
C ALA A 2 18.06 10.66 -2.89
N SER A 3 17.72 10.22 -1.67
CA SER A 3 17.19 8.87 -1.50
C SER A 3 15.88 8.81 -2.27
N TRP A 4 15.59 7.71 -2.96
CA TRP A 4 14.29 7.55 -3.62
C TRP A 4 13.13 7.65 -2.60
N LYS A 5 13.39 7.35 -1.32
CA LYS A 5 12.47 7.56 -0.19
C LYS A 5 12.07 9.03 -0.02
N ASP A 6 12.91 9.97 -0.44
CA ASP A 6 12.64 11.42 -0.36
C ASP A 6 11.66 11.89 -1.46
N LYS A 7 11.36 11.04 -2.46
CA LYS A 7 10.36 11.33 -3.51
C LYS A 7 8.94 10.93 -3.12
N LEU A 8 8.78 10.12 -2.07
CA LEU A 8 7.47 9.70 -1.58
C LEU A 8 6.96 10.75 -0.60
N GLU A 9 5.88 11.44 -0.99
CA GLU A 9 5.27 12.49 -0.19
C GLU A 9 3.85 12.08 0.23
N ASP A 10 3.46 12.53 1.42
CA ASP A 10 2.07 12.48 1.87
C ASP A 10 1.39 13.84 1.61
N ASP A 11 0.07 13.90 1.76
CA ASP A 11 -0.74 15.11 1.56
C ASP A 11 -0.75 15.68 0.11
N ILE A 12 -0.54 14.83 -0.90
CA ILE A 12 -0.64 15.25 -2.31
C ILE A 12 -2.12 15.44 -2.66
N VAL A 13 -2.54 16.67 -2.97
CA VAL A 13 -3.94 16.99 -3.27
C VAL A 13 -4.22 16.92 -4.76
N LEU A 14 -5.12 16.03 -5.17
CA LEU A 14 -5.66 15.94 -6.52
C LEU A 14 -7.10 16.43 -6.54
N THR A 15 -7.40 17.44 -7.38
CA THR A 15 -8.75 17.99 -7.51
C THR A 15 -9.39 17.54 -8.82
N GLY A 16 -10.61 17.00 -8.73
CA GLY A 16 -11.41 16.59 -9.87
C GLY A 16 -12.82 17.18 -9.82
N PRO A 17 -13.65 16.91 -10.85
CA PRO A 17 -15.01 17.45 -10.93
C PRO A 17 -15.93 17.08 -9.76
N GLY A 18 -15.66 15.98 -9.05
CA GLY A 18 -16.50 15.48 -7.94
C GLY A 18 -15.92 15.68 -6.55
N GLY A 19 -14.80 16.40 -6.39
CA GLY A 19 -14.17 16.60 -5.09
C GLY A 19 -12.64 16.59 -5.16
N ARG A 20 -12.00 16.32 -4.03
CA ARG A 20 -10.54 16.15 -3.94
C ARG A 20 -10.17 14.80 -3.36
N ILE A 21 -9.02 14.29 -3.76
CA ILE A 21 -8.40 13.09 -3.20
C ILE A 21 -7.07 13.53 -2.60
N ILE A 22 -6.83 13.19 -1.34
CA ILE A 22 -5.55 13.38 -0.68
C ILE A 22 -4.81 12.05 -0.78
N VAL A 23 -3.69 12.05 -1.51
CA VAL A 23 -2.84 10.88 -1.71
C VAL A 23 -1.71 10.92 -0.69
N ASN A 24 -1.65 9.89 0.15
CA ASN A 24 -0.60 9.71 1.15
C ASN A 24 0.37 8.64 0.66
N PHE A 25 1.21 8.99 -0.32
CA PHE A 25 1.99 8.04 -1.10
C PHE A 25 3.11 7.38 -0.28
N ARG A 26 3.69 8.11 0.68
CA ARG A 26 4.64 7.53 1.64
C ARG A 26 3.94 6.56 2.57
N SER A 27 2.77 6.93 3.10
CA SER A 27 1.98 6.05 3.96
C SER A 27 1.53 4.79 3.20
N TYR A 28 1.17 4.92 1.92
CA TYR A 28 0.83 3.79 1.07
C TYR A 28 2.00 2.82 0.85
N TYR A 29 3.19 3.34 0.52
CA TYR A 29 4.41 2.56 0.39
C TYR A 29 4.74 1.80 1.69
N GLU A 30 4.71 2.49 2.83
CA GLU A 30 5.00 1.89 4.13
C GLU A 30 3.96 0.82 4.51
N LEU A 31 2.68 1.05 4.23
CA LEU A 31 1.62 0.06 4.46
C LEU A 31 1.91 -1.23 3.69
N LEU A 32 2.24 -1.14 2.39
CA LEU A 32 2.57 -2.31 1.58
C LEU A 32 3.79 -3.05 2.12
N LYS A 33 4.84 -2.33 2.54
CA LYS A 33 6.02 -2.92 3.19
C LYS A 33 5.62 -3.75 4.41
N TRP A 34 4.83 -3.18 5.32
CA TRP A 34 4.43 -3.89 6.55
C TRP A 34 3.46 -5.04 6.27
N LEU A 35 2.58 -4.92 5.28
CA LEU A 35 1.74 -6.02 4.84
C LEU A 35 2.57 -7.20 4.30
N ILE A 36 3.69 -6.95 3.61
CA ILE A 36 4.63 -8.01 3.23
C ILE A 36 5.17 -8.73 4.48
N THR A 37 5.59 -8.00 5.52
CA THR A 37 6.12 -8.64 6.74
C THR A 37 5.07 -9.57 7.39
N GLU A 38 3.82 -9.13 7.45
CA GLU A 38 2.72 -9.88 8.08
C GLU A 38 2.24 -11.08 7.26
N TYR A 39 2.14 -10.93 5.94
CA TYR A 39 1.59 -11.95 5.06
C TYR A 39 2.64 -12.91 4.51
N ALA A 40 3.88 -12.47 4.28
CA ALA A 40 4.98 -13.35 3.87
C ALA A 40 5.74 -13.93 5.07
N GLY A 41 5.62 -13.36 6.27
CA GLY A 41 6.34 -13.82 7.46
C GLY A 41 7.83 -13.50 7.42
N VAL A 42 8.20 -12.39 6.76
CA VAL A 42 9.59 -11.94 6.59
C VAL A 42 9.92 -10.78 7.52
N THR A 43 11.21 -10.51 7.67
CA THR A 43 11.71 -9.38 8.48
C THR A 43 11.47 -8.03 7.78
N GLU A 44 11.44 -6.94 8.55
CA GLU A 44 11.34 -5.58 7.98
C GLU A 44 12.42 -5.30 6.93
N PRO A 45 13.73 -5.60 7.14
CA PRO A 45 14.74 -5.35 6.12
C PRO A 45 14.51 -6.12 4.81
N GLU A 46 13.97 -7.34 4.88
CA GLU A 46 13.62 -8.12 3.69
C GLU A 46 12.45 -7.50 2.93
N ALA A 47 11.42 -7.04 3.66
CA ALA A 47 10.30 -6.33 3.06
C ALA A 47 10.70 -4.97 2.47
N ASP A 48 11.56 -4.21 3.15
CA ASP A 48 12.09 -2.94 2.65
C ASP A 48 12.90 -3.15 1.36
N ALA A 49 13.77 -4.16 1.33
CA ALA A 49 14.52 -4.52 0.12
C ALA A 49 13.60 -4.98 -1.02
N CYS A 50 12.50 -5.68 -0.72
CA CYS A 50 11.48 -6.05 -1.71
C CYS A 50 10.85 -4.80 -2.33
N MET A 51 10.42 -3.86 -1.49
CA MET A 51 9.78 -2.63 -1.91
C MET A 51 10.75 -1.68 -2.65
N GLU A 52 12.02 -1.64 -2.27
CA GLU A 52 13.10 -0.94 -3.00
C GLU A 52 13.17 -1.38 -4.46
N ARG A 53 13.09 -2.69 -4.71
CA ARG A 53 13.09 -3.25 -6.08
C ARG A 53 11.81 -2.90 -6.86
N ARG A 54 10.74 -2.45 -6.19
CA ARG A 54 9.48 -2.00 -6.81
C ARG A 54 9.37 -0.49 -6.83
N PHE A 55 10.42 0.26 -6.49
CA PHE A 55 10.35 1.71 -6.47
C PHE A 55 9.86 2.29 -7.82
N ASP A 56 10.21 1.67 -8.94
CA ASP A 56 9.73 2.06 -10.27
C ASP A 56 8.20 2.07 -10.41
N TYR A 57 7.48 1.23 -9.65
CA TYR A 57 6.01 1.26 -9.57
C TYR A 57 5.50 2.60 -9.03
N PHE A 58 6.20 3.13 -8.04
CA PHE A 58 5.87 4.38 -7.36
C PHE A 58 6.41 5.60 -8.12
N ASP A 59 7.64 5.54 -8.64
CA ASP A 59 8.27 6.66 -9.38
C ASP A 59 7.54 6.97 -10.69
N ASN A 60 6.94 5.95 -11.32
CA ASN A 60 6.17 6.10 -12.55
C ASN A 60 4.65 6.14 -12.31
N PHE A 61 4.22 6.26 -11.05
CA PHE A 61 2.80 6.30 -10.75
C PHE A 61 2.18 7.61 -11.25
N ASP A 62 1.23 7.48 -12.17
CA ASP A 62 0.51 8.64 -12.70
C ASP A 62 -0.42 9.23 -11.64
N LEU A 63 -0.07 10.40 -11.09
CA LEU A 63 -0.85 11.13 -10.10
C LEU A 63 -2.03 11.89 -10.73
N THR A 64 -2.82 11.19 -11.54
CA THR A 64 -4.12 11.68 -12.03
C THR A 64 -5.25 11.15 -11.17
N VAL A 65 -6.34 11.92 -11.07
CA VAL A 65 -7.56 11.51 -10.36
C VAL A 65 -8.03 10.13 -10.83
N THR A 66 -8.04 9.89 -12.14
CA THR A 66 -8.44 8.60 -12.71
C THR A 66 -7.57 7.44 -12.24
N ARG A 67 -6.24 7.57 -12.31
CA ARG A 67 -5.32 6.51 -11.91
C ARG A 67 -5.39 6.24 -10.41
N VAL A 68 -5.42 7.29 -9.60
CA VAL A 68 -5.55 7.20 -8.13
C VAL A 68 -6.87 6.54 -7.73
N THR A 69 -7.98 6.88 -8.38
CA THR A 69 -9.25 6.22 -8.10
C THR A 69 -9.22 4.74 -8.40
N LEU A 70 -8.67 4.34 -9.56
CA LEU A 70 -8.50 2.92 -9.88
C LEU A 70 -7.62 2.20 -8.85
N GLU A 71 -6.53 2.83 -8.42
CA GLU A 71 -5.62 2.25 -7.43
C GLU A 71 -6.29 2.07 -6.07
N SER A 72 -7.05 3.06 -5.59
CA SER A 72 -7.75 2.99 -4.30
C SER A 72 -8.79 1.87 -4.22
N HIS A 73 -9.30 1.41 -5.37
CA HIS A 73 -10.19 0.25 -5.45
C HIS A 73 -9.47 -1.10 -5.41
N SER A 74 -8.14 -1.10 -5.34
CA SER A 74 -7.33 -2.32 -5.17
C SER A 74 -7.25 -2.79 -3.72
N TRP A 75 -8.00 -2.15 -2.80
CA TRP A 75 -8.21 -2.68 -1.46
C TRP A 75 -8.91 -4.05 -1.54
N PRO A 76 -8.45 -5.08 -0.81
CA PRO A 76 -7.40 -5.06 0.23
C PRO A 76 -5.97 -4.96 -0.30
N TYR A 77 -5.13 -4.11 0.32
CA TYR A 77 -3.77 -3.84 -0.16
C TYR A 77 -2.79 -5.00 0.03
N CYS A 78 -3.15 -6.03 0.82
CA CYS A 78 -2.27 -7.19 1.02
C CYS A 78 -2.05 -8.00 -0.26
N ASP A 79 -3.00 -7.97 -1.20
CA ASP A 79 -2.86 -8.72 -2.45
C ASP A 79 -1.79 -8.09 -3.35
N LEU A 80 -1.74 -6.76 -3.42
CA LEU A 80 -0.65 -6.05 -4.10
C LEU A 80 0.69 -6.27 -3.39
N ALA A 81 0.71 -6.16 -2.06
CA ALA A 81 1.89 -6.39 -1.23
C ALA A 81 2.48 -7.79 -1.48
N MET A 82 1.63 -8.82 -1.41
CA MET A 82 2.03 -10.20 -1.71
C MET A 82 2.39 -10.40 -3.17
N GLY A 83 1.68 -9.76 -4.11
CA GLY A 83 2.04 -9.77 -5.53
C GLY A 83 3.46 -9.25 -5.78
N PHE A 84 3.86 -8.16 -5.12
CA PHE A 84 5.23 -7.67 -5.17
C PHE A 84 6.22 -8.68 -4.61
N TYR A 85 5.96 -9.24 -3.43
CA TYR A 85 6.85 -10.21 -2.82
C TYR A 85 7.02 -11.49 -3.66
N LEU A 86 5.93 -12.05 -4.19
CA LEU A 86 5.93 -13.29 -4.96
C LEU A 86 6.63 -13.20 -6.32
N ILE A 87 6.79 -11.99 -6.89
CA ILE A 87 7.60 -11.81 -8.11
C ILE A 87 9.06 -12.24 -7.86
N ASP A 88 9.61 -12.00 -6.66
CA ASP A 88 10.96 -12.45 -6.31
C ASP A 88 11.00 -13.86 -5.72
N HIS A 89 9.87 -14.33 -5.20
CA HIS A 89 9.73 -15.56 -4.43
C HIS A 89 8.55 -16.39 -4.96
N PRO A 90 8.63 -16.90 -6.20
CA PRO A 90 7.50 -17.57 -6.85
C PRO A 90 7.07 -18.88 -6.16
N GLU A 91 7.96 -19.49 -5.37
CA GLU A 91 7.69 -20.67 -4.55
C GLU A 91 7.07 -20.36 -3.18
N ALA A 92 7.03 -19.09 -2.78
CA ALA A 92 6.47 -18.70 -1.49
C ALA A 92 4.93 -18.67 -1.53
N SER A 93 4.33 -18.67 -0.34
CA SER A 93 2.90 -18.55 -0.15
C SER A 93 2.61 -17.67 1.06
N ALA A 94 1.48 -16.97 1.05
CA ALA A 94 1.06 -16.21 2.23
C ALA A 94 0.89 -17.12 3.45
N ILE A 95 1.38 -16.68 4.61
CA ILE A 95 1.22 -17.35 5.91
C ILE A 95 -0.11 -17.00 6.59
N LYS A 96 -0.84 -16.03 6.04
CA LYS A 96 -2.17 -15.59 6.47
C LYS A 96 -3.20 -15.88 5.37
N PRO A 97 -4.47 -16.14 5.74
CA PRO A 97 -5.52 -16.39 4.75
C PRO A 97 -5.77 -15.17 3.85
N SER A 98 -6.21 -15.44 2.62
CA SER A 98 -6.70 -14.39 1.72
C SER A 98 -7.89 -13.64 2.34
N PRO A 99 -8.00 -12.32 2.11
CA PRO A 99 -9.16 -11.52 2.50
C PRO A 99 -10.49 -11.97 1.89
N ASP A 100 -10.51 -12.82 0.85
CA ASP A 100 -11.73 -13.25 0.15
C ASP A 100 -12.72 -14.06 1.00
N THR A 101 -12.33 -14.41 2.22
CA THR A 101 -13.20 -15.10 3.19
C THR A 101 -13.67 -14.14 4.28
N GLN A 102 -14.84 -14.36 4.87
CA GLN A 102 -15.35 -13.50 5.95
C GLN A 102 -14.40 -13.41 7.16
N ASN A 103 -13.63 -14.47 7.45
CA ASN A 103 -12.62 -14.43 8.51
C ASN A 103 -11.31 -13.77 8.02
N GLY A 104 -10.96 -13.94 6.74
CA GLY A 104 -9.81 -13.31 6.12
C GLY A 104 -9.92 -11.79 6.09
N ILE A 105 -11.08 -11.24 5.68
CA ILE A 105 -11.26 -9.79 5.62
C ILE A 105 -11.19 -9.14 7.01
N LYS A 106 -11.75 -9.79 8.04
CA LYS A 106 -11.68 -9.30 9.42
C LYS A 106 -10.24 -9.28 9.92
N LEU A 107 -9.49 -10.35 9.67
CA LEU A 107 -8.09 -10.44 10.04
C LEU A 107 -7.25 -9.38 9.30
N TYR A 108 -7.48 -9.19 8.00
CA TYR A 108 -6.84 -8.15 7.23
C TYR A 108 -7.09 -6.76 7.84
N MET A 109 -8.35 -6.42 8.13
CA MET A 109 -8.70 -5.14 8.75
C MET A 109 -8.02 -4.96 10.11
N GLU A 110 -7.91 -6.01 10.93
CA GLU A 110 -7.19 -5.95 12.21
C GLU A 110 -5.70 -5.69 12.02
N ILE A 111 -5.07 -6.36 11.04
CA ILE A 111 -3.65 -6.19 10.69
C ILE A 111 -3.41 -4.78 10.14
N GLU A 112 -4.19 -4.34 9.15
CA GLU A 112 -4.09 -3.02 8.54
C GLU A 112 -4.24 -1.93 9.60
N ASN A 113 -5.30 -1.96 10.41
CA ASN A 113 -5.49 -0.97 11.48
C ASN A 113 -4.36 -0.97 12.51
N ARG A 114 -3.78 -2.15 12.81
CA ARG A 114 -2.61 -2.23 13.70
C ARG A 114 -1.39 -1.55 13.07
N ILE A 115 -1.04 -1.91 11.83
CA ILE A 115 0.08 -1.32 11.08
C ILE A 115 -0.08 0.21 11.01
N MET A 116 -1.24 0.67 10.57
CA MET A 116 -1.53 2.10 10.39
C MET A 116 -1.29 2.87 11.69
N ARG A 117 -1.72 2.32 12.83
CA ARG A 117 -1.52 2.93 14.15
C ARG A 117 -0.08 2.84 14.64
N GLU A 118 0.57 1.67 14.54
CA GLU A 118 1.93 1.45 15.06
C GLU A 118 2.97 2.29 14.32
N HIS A 119 2.74 2.54 13.03
CA HIS A 119 3.63 3.32 12.17
C HIS A 119 3.13 4.73 11.88
N ALA A 120 2.04 5.17 12.55
CA ALA A 120 1.43 6.49 12.38
C ALA A 120 1.17 6.87 10.91
N LEU A 121 0.67 5.91 10.13
CA LEU A 121 0.37 6.07 8.71
C LEU A 121 -0.97 6.78 8.54
N LYS A 122 -1.08 7.56 7.46
CA LYS A 122 -2.34 8.15 6.98
C LYS A 122 -3.01 7.19 6.02
N ASP A 123 -4.34 7.32 5.87
CA ASP A 123 -5.07 6.57 4.83
C ASP A 123 -4.41 6.83 3.46
N PRO A 124 -4.01 5.79 2.70
CA PRO A 124 -3.39 5.96 1.39
C PRO A 124 -4.15 6.91 0.45
N PHE A 125 -5.48 6.87 0.48
CA PHE A 125 -6.33 7.64 -0.43
C PHE A 125 -7.57 8.18 0.29
N ASP A 126 -7.47 9.40 0.82
CA ASP A 126 -8.55 10.05 1.55
C ASP A 126 -9.42 10.91 0.61
N TYR A 127 -10.71 10.60 0.54
CA TYR A 127 -11.67 11.24 -0.35
C TYR A 127 -12.47 12.30 0.40
N GLU A 128 -12.42 13.53 -0.09
CA GLU A 128 -13.20 14.63 0.48
C GLU A 128 -14.14 15.27 -0.57
N GLY A 129 -15.40 15.44 -0.19
CA GLY A 129 -16.41 16.10 -1.02
C GLY A 129 -17.04 15.24 -2.11
N TRP A 130 -16.77 13.93 -2.10
CA TRP A 130 -17.40 12.94 -2.97
C TRP A 130 -18.64 12.37 -2.26
N GLU A 131 -19.82 12.92 -2.58
CA GLU A 131 -21.14 12.40 -2.16
C GLU A 131 -21.74 11.46 -3.21
#